data_AF-A0A950XH98-F1
#
_entry.id   AF-A0A950XH98-F1
#
_cell.length_a   1.000
_cell.length_b   1.000
_cell.length_c   1.000
_cell.angle_alpha   90.00
_cell.angle_beta   90.00
_cell.angle_gamma   90.00
#
_symmetry.space_group_name_H-M   'P 1'
#
loop_
_entity.id
_entity.type
_entity.pdbx_description
1 polymer ?
#
loop_
_entity_poly.entity_id
_entity_poly.type
_entity_poly.pdbx_seq_one_letter_code
_entity_poly.pdbx_strand_id
1 'polypeptide(L)'
;MRLASCDDRGGISFDSEIAPFADGGIVREPTPGELIPAPAGTIEYVLPGRMPLTSIGPIGGRNVLAVALPAGYTRLLLPAYAARRDAPPLPLFGYTFACAIGDRLHVAAMRTDESEVWQPRAFAPGELESTVEQRLAREPANRILRQVALCSLEYGCFTAQNVFLECGEAALPVSPKCNARCIGCISEQEADAGIPSPQARIAEETAAAELAAVAIHHLERVEDGIVSFGQGCEGEPLLRSITIARAIDAIRSRMAHGTINLNTNGSQPNALKRCIDAGLDAVRISLNSFRPRVYAAYYRPVGYDLDDVFDSVRLAIARGLRVSLNL
;
A
#
# COMPACT_ATOMS: atom_id res chain seq x y z
N MET A 1 -7.24 -29.64 -4.76
CA MET A 1 -6.17 -28.64 -4.87
C MET A 1 -5.06 -29.19 -5.73
N ARG A 2 -4.67 -28.41 -6.75
CA ARG A 2 -3.78 -28.81 -7.82
C ARG A 2 -2.84 -27.66 -8.18
N LEU A 3 -1.65 -27.98 -8.66
CA LEU A 3 -0.61 -26.98 -8.92
C LEU A 3 -1.07 -26.04 -10.02
N ALA A 4 -1.05 -24.74 -9.73
CA ALA A 4 -1.09 -23.68 -10.72
C ALA A 4 0.32 -23.10 -10.85
N SER A 5 0.83 -23.01 -12.08
CA SER A 5 2.21 -22.60 -12.35
C SER A 5 2.31 -21.82 -13.65
N CYS A 6 3.40 -21.08 -13.83
CA CYS A 6 3.64 -20.27 -15.02
C CYS A 6 4.84 -20.78 -15.81
N ASP A 7 4.83 -20.61 -17.13
CA ASP A 7 6.06 -20.64 -17.94
C ASP A 7 6.83 -19.31 -17.83
N ASP A 8 7.97 -19.19 -18.52
CA ASP A 8 8.80 -17.98 -18.52
C ASP A 8 8.15 -16.78 -19.24
N ARG A 9 7.08 -17.01 -20.02
CA ARG A 9 6.31 -15.97 -20.72
C ARG A 9 5.05 -15.56 -19.96
N GLY A 10 4.79 -16.16 -18.80
CA GLY A 10 3.59 -15.92 -18.00
C GLY A 10 2.38 -16.75 -18.40
N GLY A 11 2.53 -17.74 -19.29
CA GLY A 11 1.48 -18.70 -19.60
C GLY A 11 1.14 -19.53 -18.36
N ILE A 12 -0.11 -19.43 -17.89
CA ILE A 12 -0.59 -20.17 -16.72
C ILE A 12 -1.00 -21.58 -17.16
N SER A 13 -0.58 -22.57 -16.37
CA SER A 13 -0.91 -23.98 -16.54
C SER A 13 -1.38 -24.59 -15.23
N PHE A 14 -2.31 -25.54 -15.33
CA PHE A 14 -2.86 -26.28 -14.20
C PHE A 14 -2.49 -27.76 -14.32
N ASP A 15 -1.95 -28.32 -13.26
CA ASP A 15 -1.51 -29.71 -13.22
C ASP A 15 -2.49 -30.56 -12.42
N SER A 16 -3.21 -31.48 -13.07
CA SER A 16 -4.27 -32.25 -12.45
C SER A 16 -3.82 -33.31 -11.46
N GLU A 17 -2.52 -33.56 -11.33
CA GLU A 17 -1.98 -34.66 -10.51
C GLU A 17 -1.11 -34.16 -9.35
N ILE A 18 -0.52 -32.97 -9.46
CA ILE A 18 0.46 -32.48 -8.50
C ILE A 18 -0.18 -31.57 -7.45
N ALA A 19 0.09 -31.85 -6.17
CA ALA A 19 -0.34 -31.03 -5.04
C ALA A 19 0.76 -30.00 -4.67
N PRO A 20 0.45 -28.69 -4.73
CA PRO A 20 1.40 -27.63 -4.37
C PRO A 20 1.49 -27.42 -2.86
N PHE A 21 2.66 -26.97 -2.39
CA PHE A 21 2.86 -26.52 -1.01
C PHE A 21 2.81 -24.99 -0.92
N ALA A 22 2.44 -24.53 0.28
CA ALA A 22 2.45 -23.14 0.67
C ALA A 22 3.28 -22.96 1.95
N ASP A 23 3.66 -21.73 2.25
CA ASP A 23 4.46 -21.37 3.40
C ASP A 23 3.73 -20.35 4.28
N GLY A 24 3.43 -20.74 5.52
CA GLY A 24 2.91 -19.89 6.59
C GLY A 24 3.83 -19.88 7.82
N GLY A 25 5.13 -20.13 7.63
CA GLY A 25 6.12 -20.41 8.67
C GLY A 25 6.54 -21.89 8.72
N ILE A 26 5.73 -22.78 8.12
CA ILE A 26 6.04 -24.19 7.88
C ILE A 26 5.54 -24.51 6.47
N VAL A 27 6.39 -25.13 5.66
CA VAL A 27 6.03 -25.58 4.30
C VAL A 27 5.15 -26.82 4.38
N ARG A 28 3.94 -26.74 3.83
CA ARG A 28 2.94 -27.83 3.83
C ARG A 28 1.88 -27.63 2.74
N GLU A 29 1.03 -28.63 2.57
CA GLU A 29 -0.22 -28.43 1.83
C GLU A 29 -1.17 -27.45 2.58
N PRO A 30 -1.76 -26.48 1.87
CA PRO A 30 -2.89 -25.72 2.39
C PRO A 30 -4.08 -26.60 2.75
N THR A 31 -4.82 -26.19 3.78
CA THR A 31 -6.10 -26.81 4.13
C THR A 31 -7.26 -26.14 3.38
N PRO A 32 -8.39 -26.83 3.15
CA PRO A 32 -9.53 -26.22 2.46
C PRO A 32 -10.08 -24.95 3.13
N GLY A 33 -9.98 -24.84 4.47
CA GLY A 33 -10.44 -23.66 5.21
C GLY A 33 -9.55 -22.42 5.05
N GLU A 34 -8.36 -22.57 4.46
CA GLU A 34 -7.45 -21.46 4.16
C GLU A 34 -7.62 -20.93 2.74
N LEU A 35 -8.46 -21.57 1.93
CA LEU A 35 -8.59 -21.29 0.49
C LEU A 35 -9.96 -20.71 0.18
N ILE A 36 -9.96 -19.63 -0.60
CA ILE A 36 -11.16 -19.07 -1.22
C ILE A 36 -10.97 -19.03 -2.74
N PRO A 37 -12.06 -19.01 -3.53
CA PRO A 37 -11.96 -18.65 -4.94
C PRO A 37 -11.25 -17.30 -5.10
N ALA A 38 -10.37 -17.18 -6.10
CA ALA A 38 -9.66 -15.92 -6.36
C ALA A 38 -10.67 -14.76 -6.52
N PRO A 39 -10.60 -13.71 -5.67
CA PRO A 39 -11.50 -12.59 -5.76
C PRO A 39 -11.37 -11.83 -7.09
N ALA A 40 -12.44 -11.18 -7.54
CA ALA A 40 -12.36 -10.25 -8.67
C ALA A 40 -11.34 -9.13 -8.36
N GLY A 41 -10.50 -8.78 -9.34
CA GLY A 41 -9.41 -7.83 -9.15
C GLY A 41 -8.12 -8.44 -8.60
N THR A 42 -8.04 -9.77 -8.46
CA THR A 42 -6.78 -10.49 -8.23
C THR A 42 -5.82 -10.22 -9.39
N ILE A 43 -4.55 -9.96 -9.09
CA ILE A 43 -3.49 -9.76 -10.09
C ILE A 43 -2.51 -10.93 -10.01
N GLU A 44 -2.31 -11.63 -11.13
CA GLU A 44 -1.35 -12.73 -11.21
C GLU A 44 0.10 -12.26 -11.37
N TYR A 45 1.02 -12.98 -10.73
CA TYR A 45 2.46 -12.79 -10.86
C TYR A 45 3.16 -14.09 -11.18
N VAL A 46 4.11 -13.99 -12.11
CA VAL A 46 5.20 -14.96 -12.25
C VAL A 46 6.27 -14.61 -11.23
N LEU A 47 6.78 -15.61 -10.51
CA LEU A 47 7.97 -15.45 -9.67
C LEU A 47 9.17 -16.05 -10.41
N PRO A 48 9.97 -15.24 -11.14
CA PRO A 48 10.96 -15.76 -12.07
C PRO A 48 12.05 -16.55 -11.35
N GLY A 49 12.38 -17.73 -11.85
CA GLY A 49 13.39 -18.60 -11.28
C GLY A 49 13.00 -19.26 -9.94
N ARG A 50 11.71 -19.22 -9.57
CA ARG A 50 11.18 -19.91 -8.39
C ARG A 50 10.40 -21.13 -8.83
N MET A 51 10.93 -22.31 -8.55
CA MET A 51 10.26 -23.58 -8.83
C MET A 51 9.25 -23.88 -7.72
N PRO A 52 7.98 -24.21 -8.04
CA PRO A 52 6.99 -24.52 -7.02
C PRO A 52 7.39 -25.78 -6.26
N LEU A 53 7.29 -25.72 -4.92
CA LEU A 53 7.44 -26.89 -4.08
C LEU A 53 6.14 -27.67 -4.02
N THR A 54 6.25 -29.00 -4.05
CA THR A 54 5.13 -29.92 -4.15
C THR A 54 5.41 -31.19 -3.34
N SER A 55 4.41 -32.07 -3.26
CA SER A 55 4.54 -33.38 -2.60
C SER A 55 5.62 -34.30 -3.19
N ILE A 56 6.02 -34.07 -4.45
CA ILE A 56 7.07 -34.84 -5.14
C ILE A 56 8.40 -34.07 -5.26
N GLY A 57 8.51 -32.91 -4.61
CA GLY A 57 9.68 -32.02 -4.68
C GLY A 57 9.47 -30.79 -5.57
N PRO A 58 10.56 -30.04 -5.87
CA PRO A 58 10.49 -28.87 -6.75
C PRO A 58 10.18 -29.26 -8.20
N ILE A 59 9.25 -28.56 -8.86
CA ILE A 59 8.95 -28.80 -10.27
C ILE A 59 9.81 -27.90 -11.16
N GLY A 60 10.82 -28.50 -11.80
CA GLY A 60 11.70 -27.82 -12.75
C GLY A 60 10.99 -27.37 -14.03
N GLY A 61 11.56 -26.36 -14.70
CA GLY A 61 11.01 -25.83 -15.96
C GLY A 61 9.71 -25.04 -15.82
N ARG A 62 9.25 -24.80 -14.59
CA ARG A 62 8.07 -24.00 -14.26
C ARG A 62 8.43 -22.94 -13.22
N ASN A 63 7.75 -21.80 -13.31
CA ASN A 63 7.76 -20.77 -12.28
C ASN A 63 6.51 -20.89 -11.41
N VAL A 64 6.64 -20.41 -10.18
CA VAL A 64 5.50 -20.23 -9.27
C VAL A 64 4.56 -19.17 -9.83
N LEU A 65 3.26 -19.50 -9.82
CA LEU A 65 2.18 -18.52 -9.87
C LEU A 65 1.90 -18.02 -8.46
N ALA A 66 2.01 -16.71 -8.25
CA ALA A 66 1.48 -16.05 -7.07
C ALA A 66 0.44 -15.01 -7.48
N VAL A 67 -0.26 -14.45 -6.51
CA VAL A 67 -1.21 -13.36 -6.78
C VAL A 67 -1.10 -12.21 -5.77
N ALA A 68 -1.42 -10.99 -6.18
CA ALA A 68 -1.85 -9.94 -5.24
C ALA A 68 -3.36 -9.98 -5.10
N LEU A 69 -3.80 -9.79 -3.86
CA LEU A 69 -5.22 -9.70 -3.52
C LEU A 69 -5.69 -8.24 -3.66
N PRO A 70 -6.95 -8.01 -4.06
CA PRO A 70 -7.56 -6.69 -3.94
C PRO A 70 -7.70 -6.29 -2.46
N ALA A 71 -7.98 -5.01 -2.21
CA ALA A 71 -8.29 -4.52 -0.88
C ALA A 71 -9.45 -5.31 -0.24
N GLY A 72 -9.41 -5.43 1.09
CA GLY A 72 -10.41 -6.15 1.88
C GLY A 72 -10.16 -7.64 2.07
N TYR A 73 -9.00 -8.15 1.62
CA TYR A 73 -8.58 -9.52 1.86
C TYR A 73 -7.25 -9.57 2.61
N THR A 74 -7.16 -10.50 3.56
CA THR A 74 -5.91 -10.82 4.26
C THR A 74 -5.34 -12.11 3.70
N ARG A 75 -4.09 -12.05 3.24
CA ARG A 75 -3.31 -13.21 2.84
C ARG A 75 -3.04 -14.11 4.04
N LEU A 76 -3.20 -15.42 3.84
CA LEU A 76 -2.90 -16.44 4.85
C LEU A 76 -1.58 -17.15 4.62
N LEU A 77 -1.22 -17.43 3.36
CA LEU A 77 -0.02 -18.20 3.02
C LEU A 77 0.73 -17.58 1.84
N LEU A 78 2.05 -17.72 1.87
CA LEU A 78 2.95 -17.44 0.75
C LEU A 78 3.08 -18.68 -0.15
N PRO A 79 3.42 -18.52 -1.44
CA PRO A 79 3.84 -19.64 -2.26
C PRO A 79 5.12 -20.29 -1.72
N ALA A 80 5.15 -21.62 -1.59
CA ALA A 80 6.38 -22.32 -1.24
C ALA A 80 7.20 -22.62 -2.49
N TYR A 81 8.50 -22.31 -2.45
CA TYR A 81 9.36 -22.47 -3.63
C TYR A 81 10.80 -22.83 -3.32
N ALA A 82 11.45 -23.46 -4.30
CA ALA A 82 12.90 -23.55 -4.38
C ALA A 82 13.39 -22.49 -5.38
N ALA A 83 14.26 -21.59 -4.92
CA ALA A 83 14.88 -20.60 -5.79
C ALA A 83 16.07 -21.21 -6.53
N ARG A 84 16.17 -20.93 -7.83
CA ARG A 84 17.41 -21.20 -8.58
C ARG A 84 18.54 -20.29 -8.09
N ARG A 85 19.78 -20.71 -8.32
CA ARG A 85 20.98 -19.94 -7.92
C ARG A 85 21.04 -18.55 -8.55
N ASP A 86 20.50 -18.41 -9.75
CA ASP A 86 20.47 -17.20 -10.57
C ASP A 86 19.14 -16.43 -10.49
N ALA A 87 18.25 -16.79 -9.55
CA ALA A 87 16.94 -16.17 -9.45
C ALA A 87 17.05 -14.68 -9.07
N PRO A 88 16.41 -13.75 -9.80
CA PRO A 88 16.52 -12.31 -9.55
C PRO A 88 15.89 -11.93 -8.20
N PRO A 89 16.21 -10.78 -7.58
CA PRO A 89 15.42 -10.31 -6.44
C PRO A 89 13.95 -10.14 -6.82
N LEU A 90 13.04 -10.44 -5.90
CA LEU A 90 11.61 -10.15 -6.08
C LEU A 90 11.28 -8.81 -5.42
N PRO A 91 10.49 -7.94 -6.06
CA PRO A 91 9.88 -6.82 -5.38
C PRO A 91 9.12 -7.28 -4.13
N LEU A 92 9.02 -6.45 -3.09
CA LEU A 92 8.30 -6.82 -1.87
C LEU A 92 6.79 -6.59 -2.00
N PHE A 93 6.17 -7.29 -2.95
CA PHE A 93 4.72 -7.25 -3.16
C PHE A 93 3.97 -8.22 -2.24
N GLY A 94 2.65 -8.03 -2.18
CA GLY A 94 1.72 -8.87 -1.42
C GLY A 94 1.47 -10.25 -2.03
N TYR A 95 2.52 -11.00 -2.39
CA TYR A 95 2.41 -12.32 -3.03
C TYR A 95 1.62 -13.32 -2.18
N THR A 96 0.56 -13.87 -2.71
CA THR A 96 -0.31 -14.85 -2.07
C THR A 96 -0.21 -16.17 -2.81
N PHE A 97 -0.23 -17.27 -2.07
CA PHE A 97 -0.31 -18.60 -2.65
C PHE A 97 -1.58 -18.76 -3.50
N ALA A 98 -1.43 -19.40 -4.67
CA ALA A 98 -2.54 -19.75 -5.54
C ALA A 98 -2.45 -21.21 -6.03
N CYS A 99 -3.60 -21.82 -6.27
CA CYS A 99 -3.74 -23.19 -6.75
C CYS A 99 -5.02 -23.35 -7.58
N ALA A 100 -5.17 -24.50 -8.25
CA ALA A 100 -6.40 -24.87 -8.91
C ALA A 100 -7.28 -25.78 -8.03
N ILE A 101 -8.58 -25.52 -8.01
CA ILE A 101 -9.60 -26.45 -7.53
C ILE A 101 -10.68 -26.51 -8.62
N GLY A 102 -10.84 -27.69 -9.22
CA GLY A 102 -11.64 -27.81 -10.44
C GLY A 102 -11.02 -27.00 -11.57
N ASP A 103 -11.83 -26.15 -12.19
CA ASP A 103 -11.48 -25.24 -13.29
C ASP A 103 -11.20 -23.80 -12.81
N ARG A 104 -11.06 -23.58 -11.49
CA ARG A 104 -10.95 -22.23 -10.90
C ARG A 104 -9.69 -22.04 -10.07
N LEU A 105 -9.13 -20.83 -10.17
CA LEU A 105 -8.05 -20.37 -9.31
C LEU A 105 -8.59 -20.13 -7.89
N HIS A 106 -7.88 -20.67 -6.91
CA HIS A 106 -8.12 -20.47 -5.48
C HIS A 106 -6.85 -19.94 -4.82
N VAL A 107 -7.03 -19.10 -3.81
CA VAL A 107 -5.96 -18.34 -3.16
C VAL A 107 -6.00 -18.53 -1.66
N ALA A 108 -4.83 -18.51 -1.01
CA ALA A 108 -4.75 -18.62 0.44
C ALA A 108 -5.05 -17.27 1.11
N ALA A 109 -6.33 -16.98 1.30
CA ALA A 109 -6.79 -15.69 1.81
C ALA A 109 -8.11 -15.81 2.57
N MET A 110 -8.39 -14.81 3.41
CA MET A 110 -9.72 -14.59 3.99
C MET A 110 -10.19 -13.17 3.68
N ARG A 111 -11.49 -12.97 3.51
CA ARG A 111 -12.08 -11.63 3.42
C ARG A 111 -12.10 -11.03 4.83
N THR A 112 -11.51 -9.85 4.98
CA THR A 112 -11.41 -9.12 6.26
C THR A 112 -12.08 -7.76 6.25
N ASP A 113 -12.47 -7.27 5.07
CA ASP A 113 -13.30 -6.07 4.93
C ASP A 113 -14.46 -6.35 3.97
N GLU A 114 -15.65 -5.92 4.37
CA GLU A 114 -16.86 -6.01 3.56
C GLU A 114 -17.10 -4.72 2.75
N SER A 115 -16.39 -3.64 3.06
CA SER A 115 -16.53 -2.34 2.41
C SER A 115 -16.30 -2.42 0.91
N GLU A 116 -17.25 -1.85 0.16
CA GLU A 116 -17.17 -1.73 -1.30
C GLU A 116 -16.51 -0.43 -1.75
N VAL A 117 -16.19 0.47 -0.82
CA VAL A 117 -15.62 1.81 -1.10
C VAL A 117 -14.27 1.73 -1.82
N TRP A 118 -13.56 0.61 -1.68
CA TRP A 118 -12.27 0.34 -2.32
C TRP A 118 -12.36 -0.57 -3.54
N GLN A 119 -13.57 -0.86 -4.05
CA GLN A 119 -13.70 -1.67 -5.26
C GLN A 119 -13.17 -0.90 -6.47
N PRO A 120 -12.30 -1.53 -7.30
CA PRO A 120 -11.83 -0.90 -8.52
C PRO A 120 -13.01 -0.51 -9.43
N ARG A 121 -13.05 0.75 -9.84
CA ARG A 121 -14.02 1.23 -10.83
C ARG A 121 -13.48 1.01 -12.24
N ALA A 122 -14.31 0.47 -13.13
CA ALA A 122 -14.04 0.51 -14.55
C ALA A 122 -14.40 1.89 -15.11
N PHE A 123 -13.43 2.58 -15.71
CA PHE A 123 -13.65 3.86 -16.39
C PHE A 123 -13.96 3.63 -17.86
N ALA A 124 -14.85 4.46 -18.43
CA ALA A 124 -14.94 4.57 -19.88
C ALA A 124 -13.62 5.16 -20.44
N PRO A 125 -13.25 4.83 -21.69
CA PRO A 125 -12.04 5.40 -22.30
C PRO A 125 -12.01 6.93 -22.22
N GLY A 126 -10.95 7.51 -21.63
CA GLY A 126 -10.77 8.95 -21.50
C GLY A 126 -11.53 9.63 -20.34
N GLU A 127 -12.34 8.88 -19.58
CA GLU A 127 -13.18 9.45 -18.51
C GLU A 127 -12.33 10.00 -17.35
N LEU A 128 -11.35 9.20 -16.88
CA LEU A 128 -10.48 9.61 -15.77
C LEU A 128 -9.57 10.76 -16.20
N GLU A 129 -8.98 10.66 -17.39
CA GLU A 129 -8.12 11.67 -17.98
C GLU A 129 -8.82 13.02 -18.08
N SER A 130 -10.05 13.04 -18.61
CA SER A 130 -10.83 14.27 -18.72
C SER A 130 -11.13 14.89 -17.34
N THR A 131 -11.45 14.05 -16.35
CA THR A 131 -11.73 14.53 -14.98
C THR A 131 -10.48 15.15 -14.34
N VAL A 132 -9.32 14.50 -14.53
CA VAL A 132 -8.02 14.99 -14.06
C VAL A 132 -7.66 16.32 -14.72
N GLU A 133 -7.77 16.41 -16.05
CA GLU A 133 -7.46 17.62 -16.82
C GLU A 133 -8.32 18.81 -16.40
N GLN A 134 -9.63 18.60 -16.23
CA GLN A 134 -10.55 19.64 -15.79
C GLN A 134 -10.19 20.18 -14.41
N ARG A 135 -9.81 19.30 -13.48
CA ARG A 135 -9.40 19.71 -12.12
C ARG A 135 -8.10 20.50 -12.14
N LEU A 136 -7.11 20.03 -12.91
CA LEU A 136 -5.82 20.71 -13.08
C LEU A 136 -5.97 22.10 -13.71
N ALA A 137 -6.86 22.24 -14.70
CA ALA A 137 -7.11 23.53 -15.36
C ALA A 137 -7.66 24.60 -14.39
N ARG A 138 -8.39 24.20 -13.34
CA ARG A 138 -8.93 25.12 -12.33
C ARG A 138 -7.87 25.59 -11.32
N GLU A 139 -6.87 24.75 -11.04
CA GLU A 139 -5.80 25.02 -10.07
C GLU A 139 -4.41 24.64 -10.61
N PRO A 140 -3.95 25.26 -11.72
CA PRO A 140 -2.75 24.80 -12.43
C PRO A 140 -1.46 24.95 -11.63
N ALA A 141 -1.45 25.88 -10.67
CA ALA A 141 -0.31 26.12 -9.80
C ALA A 141 -0.16 25.06 -8.69
N ASN A 142 -1.21 24.30 -8.35
CA ASN A 142 -1.22 23.39 -7.21
C ASN A 142 -0.37 22.14 -7.46
N ARG A 143 0.75 22.03 -6.75
CA ARG A 143 1.72 20.93 -6.88
C ARG A 143 1.17 19.57 -6.47
N ILE A 144 0.26 19.55 -5.50
CA ILE A 144 -0.36 18.31 -5.03
C ILE A 144 -1.18 17.72 -6.16
N LEU A 145 -2.01 18.53 -6.82
CA LEU A 145 -2.85 18.07 -7.92
C LEU A 145 -2.01 17.50 -9.06
N ARG A 146 -0.84 18.10 -9.38
CA ARG A 146 0.08 17.54 -10.39
C ARG A 146 0.63 16.17 -9.98
N GLN A 147 1.06 16.03 -8.73
CA GLN A 147 1.56 14.75 -8.23
C GLN A 147 0.45 13.67 -8.20
N VAL A 148 -0.73 14.00 -7.69
CA VAL A 148 -1.82 13.01 -7.61
C VAL A 148 -2.39 12.70 -9.00
N ALA A 149 -2.31 13.61 -9.97
CA ALA A 149 -2.62 13.31 -11.37
C ALA A 149 -1.69 12.23 -11.94
N LEU A 150 -0.38 12.39 -11.76
CA LEU A 150 0.62 11.37 -12.12
C LEU A 150 0.30 10.04 -11.43
N CYS A 151 0.02 10.07 -10.12
CA CYS A 151 -0.31 8.85 -9.37
C CYS A 151 -1.61 8.18 -9.85
N SER A 152 -2.58 8.97 -10.29
CA SER A 152 -3.88 8.47 -10.76
C SER A 152 -3.77 7.78 -12.11
N LEU A 153 -3.03 8.39 -13.04
CA LEU A 153 -2.96 7.97 -14.44
C LEU A 153 -1.86 6.93 -14.69
N GLU A 154 -0.67 7.12 -14.10
CA GLU A 154 0.47 6.24 -14.34
C GLU A 154 0.53 5.06 -13.38
N TYR A 155 0.21 5.29 -12.09
CA TYR A 155 0.34 4.26 -11.06
C TYR A 155 -0.98 3.59 -10.69
N GLY A 156 -2.11 4.09 -11.21
CA GLY A 156 -3.45 3.58 -10.87
C GLY A 156 -3.80 3.70 -9.39
N CYS A 157 -3.24 4.70 -8.68
CA CYS A 157 -3.47 4.86 -7.24
C CYS A 157 -4.91 5.29 -6.96
N PHE A 158 -5.72 4.42 -6.36
CA PHE A 158 -7.12 4.70 -6.05
C PHE A 158 -7.31 5.93 -5.15
N THR A 159 -6.51 6.08 -4.09
CA THR A 159 -6.58 7.26 -3.20
C THR A 159 -6.22 8.56 -3.93
N ALA A 160 -5.39 8.50 -4.98
CA ALA A 160 -5.10 9.65 -5.83
C ALA A 160 -6.26 9.94 -6.79
N GLN A 161 -6.85 8.91 -7.40
CA GLN A 161 -8.01 9.03 -8.29
C GLN A 161 -9.21 9.67 -7.56
N ASN A 162 -9.41 9.30 -6.29
CA ASN A 162 -10.45 9.84 -5.42
C ASN A 162 -10.40 11.38 -5.25
N VAL A 163 -9.21 11.99 -5.39
CA VAL A 163 -9.08 13.46 -5.39
C VAL A 163 -9.83 14.11 -6.55
N PHE A 164 -9.91 13.40 -7.68
CA PHE A 164 -10.57 13.86 -8.91
C PHE A 164 -12.00 13.36 -9.02
N LEU A 165 -12.27 12.15 -8.53
CA LEU A 165 -13.59 11.53 -8.55
C LEU A 165 -14.50 12.02 -7.43
N GLU A 166 -13.93 12.73 -6.46
CA GLU A 166 -14.67 13.33 -5.34
C GLU A 166 -15.45 12.24 -4.57
N CYS A 167 -14.74 11.19 -4.15
CA CYS A 167 -15.30 10.08 -3.36
C CYS A 167 -14.28 9.55 -2.34
N GLY A 168 -14.78 8.93 -1.26
CA GLY A 168 -13.95 8.22 -0.28
C GLY A 168 -12.79 9.06 0.31
N GLU A 169 -11.59 8.49 0.27
CA GLU A 169 -10.37 9.05 0.85
C GLU A 169 -9.51 9.78 -0.21
N ALA A 170 -9.18 11.05 0.04
CA ALA A 170 -8.32 11.88 -0.82
C ALA A 170 -6.87 11.93 -0.34
N ALA A 171 -5.94 11.78 -1.29
CA ALA A 171 -4.50 11.78 -1.06
C ALA A 171 -3.92 13.21 -0.92
N LEU A 172 -3.12 13.44 0.14
CA LEU A 172 -2.40 14.69 0.40
C LEU A 172 -0.88 14.43 0.57
N PRO A 173 -0.12 14.17 -0.51
CA PRO A 173 1.32 14.02 -0.43
C PRO A 173 2.03 15.28 0.05
N VAL A 174 3.00 15.15 0.96
CA VAL A 174 3.62 16.29 1.64
C VAL A 174 5.15 16.30 1.70
N SER A 175 5.81 15.15 1.76
CA SER A 175 7.22 15.04 2.12
C SER A 175 8.09 14.43 1.01
N PRO A 176 9.02 15.18 0.41
CA PRO A 176 10.01 14.61 -0.51
C PRO A 176 11.18 13.91 0.21
N LYS A 177 11.18 13.83 1.55
CA LYS A 177 12.28 13.27 2.34
C LYS A 177 11.80 12.20 3.30
N CYS A 178 12.65 11.23 3.59
CA CYS A 178 12.38 10.18 4.56
C CYS A 178 13.54 10.04 5.54
N ASN A 179 13.25 9.64 6.77
CA ASN A 179 14.24 9.28 7.79
C ASN A 179 14.37 7.75 7.95
N ALA A 180 13.83 6.97 7.02
CA ALA A 180 13.98 5.52 6.95
C ALA A 180 14.53 5.14 5.56
N ARG A 181 15.36 4.10 5.51
CA ARG A 181 15.90 3.52 4.27
C ARG A 181 15.34 2.13 4.06
N CYS A 182 14.01 2.06 3.92
CA CYS A 182 13.31 0.78 3.86
C CYS A 182 13.81 -0.06 2.68
N ILE A 183 14.09 -1.35 2.92
CA ILE A 183 14.52 -2.28 1.85
C ILE A 183 13.52 -2.32 0.69
N GLY A 184 12.22 -2.23 0.99
CA GLY A 184 11.13 -2.24 0.01
C GLY A 184 10.43 -0.91 -0.14
N CYS A 185 11.11 0.23 0.01
CA CYS A 185 10.43 1.51 -0.14
C CYS A 185 9.83 1.62 -1.56
N ILE A 186 8.56 2.02 -1.60
CA ILE A 186 7.77 2.01 -2.83
C ILE A 186 7.95 3.29 -3.67
N SER A 187 8.49 4.35 -3.08
CA SER A 187 8.76 5.64 -3.74
C SER A 187 10.23 5.89 -4.05
N GLU A 188 11.15 5.15 -3.44
CA GLU A 188 12.59 5.34 -3.63
C GLU A 188 13.33 4.04 -3.33
N GLN A 189 14.24 3.64 -4.22
CA GLN A 189 15.09 2.47 -4.07
C GLN A 189 16.54 2.90 -4.20
N GLU A 190 17.43 2.27 -3.43
CA GLU A 190 18.86 2.45 -3.61
C GLU A 190 19.27 1.99 -5.02
N ALA A 191 20.29 2.61 -5.60
CA ALA A 191 20.69 2.34 -6.98
C ALA A 191 21.07 0.86 -7.24
N ASP A 192 21.51 0.14 -6.20
CA ASP A 192 21.91 -1.26 -6.23
C ASP A 192 20.84 -2.24 -5.71
N ALA A 193 19.62 -1.77 -5.42
CA ALA A 193 18.55 -2.60 -4.85
C ALA A 193 18.11 -3.75 -5.77
N GLY A 194 18.37 -3.65 -7.08
CA GLY A 194 18.01 -4.67 -8.06
C GLY A 194 16.51 -4.79 -8.35
N ILE A 195 15.69 -3.91 -7.74
CA ILE A 195 14.25 -3.79 -7.95
C ILE A 195 13.88 -2.30 -8.11
N PRO A 196 13.01 -1.93 -9.06
CA PRO A 196 12.57 -0.54 -9.20
C PRO A 196 11.56 -0.17 -8.13
N SER A 197 11.46 1.13 -7.82
CA SER A 197 10.32 1.66 -7.07
C SER A 197 9.05 1.59 -7.94
N PRO A 198 7.92 1.08 -7.45
CA PRO A 198 6.66 1.06 -8.18
C PRO A 198 6.13 2.45 -8.55
N GLN A 199 6.52 3.48 -7.80
CA GLN A 199 6.10 4.86 -8.00
C GLN A 199 7.24 5.83 -7.72
N ALA A 200 7.19 7.04 -8.29
CA ALA A 200 8.20 8.07 -8.04
C ALA A 200 7.89 8.86 -6.76
N ARG A 201 8.95 9.17 -5.98
CA ARG A 201 8.87 10.10 -4.86
C ARG A 201 8.53 11.51 -5.36
N ILE A 202 7.66 12.22 -4.64
CA ILE A 202 7.40 13.65 -4.90
C ILE A 202 8.73 14.41 -4.84
N ALA A 203 8.98 15.26 -5.83
CA ALA A 203 10.23 16.01 -5.91
C ALA A 203 10.22 17.27 -5.03
N GLU A 204 9.04 17.87 -4.83
CA GLU A 204 8.88 19.19 -4.23
C GLU A 204 8.17 19.14 -2.88
N GLU A 205 8.55 20.06 -2.01
CA GLU A 205 7.80 20.34 -0.79
C GLU A 205 6.48 21.05 -1.10
N THR A 206 5.35 20.47 -0.68
CA THR A 206 4.03 21.09 -0.84
C THR A 206 3.76 22.11 0.27
N ALA A 207 2.99 23.17 -0.03
CA ALA A 207 2.64 24.22 0.92
C ALA A 207 1.34 23.89 1.67
N ALA A 208 1.20 24.40 2.90
CA ALA A 208 0.01 24.19 3.73
C ALA A 208 -1.28 24.68 3.05
N ALA A 209 -1.22 25.78 2.30
CA ALA A 209 -2.35 26.32 1.56
C ALA A 209 -2.78 25.41 0.39
N GLU A 210 -1.82 24.78 -0.31
CA GLU A 210 -2.12 23.81 -1.37
C GLU A 210 -2.81 22.58 -0.78
N LEU A 211 -2.30 22.06 0.35
CA LEU A 211 -2.88 20.91 1.07
C LEU A 211 -4.30 21.21 1.54
N ALA A 212 -4.50 22.36 2.18
CA ALA A 212 -5.80 22.78 2.66
C ALA A 212 -6.80 22.99 1.52
N ALA A 213 -6.39 23.57 0.39
CA ALA A 213 -7.28 23.78 -0.76
C ALA A 213 -7.82 22.46 -1.31
N VAL A 214 -6.95 21.45 -1.51
CA VAL A 214 -7.38 20.12 -1.97
C VAL A 214 -8.30 19.46 -0.95
N ALA A 215 -7.92 19.49 0.33
CA ALA A 215 -8.69 18.87 1.41
C ALA A 215 -10.08 19.50 1.57
N ILE A 216 -10.17 20.83 1.61
CA ILE A 216 -11.44 21.55 1.75
C ILE A 216 -12.34 21.28 0.55
N HIS A 217 -11.80 21.34 -0.68
CA HIS A 217 -12.56 21.03 -1.89
C HIS A 217 -13.20 19.64 -1.82
N HIS A 218 -12.44 18.64 -1.35
CA HIS A 218 -12.91 17.27 -1.18
C HIS A 218 -13.98 17.16 -0.09
N LEU A 219 -13.70 17.67 1.12
CA LEU A 219 -14.62 17.56 2.26
C LEU A 219 -15.91 18.37 2.08
N GLU A 220 -15.93 19.39 1.22
CA GLU A 220 -17.15 20.11 0.83
C GLU A 220 -18.11 19.25 -0.04
N ARG A 221 -17.60 18.18 -0.67
CA ARG A 221 -18.33 17.38 -1.67
C ARG A 221 -18.56 15.94 -1.25
N VAL A 222 -17.68 15.40 -0.41
CA VAL A 222 -17.75 14.02 0.06
C VAL A 222 -18.24 14.02 1.51
N GLU A 223 -19.50 13.66 1.68
CA GLU A 223 -20.07 13.39 3.00
C GLU A 223 -19.26 12.29 3.70
N ASP A 224 -18.92 12.49 4.97
CA ASP A 224 -18.01 11.64 5.74
C ASP A 224 -16.64 11.39 5.06
N GLY A 225 -16.23 12.32 4.19
CA GLY A 225 -14.98 12.26 3.45
C GLY A 225 -13.75 12.15 4.35
N ILE A 226 -12.74 11.46 3.84
CA ILE A 226 -11.44 11.31 4.50
C ILE A 226 -10.40 12.05 3.66
N VAL A 227 -9.50 12.78 4.32
CA VAL A 227 -8.30 13.33 3.69
C VAL A 227 -7.07 12.81 4.43
N SER A 228 -6.07 12.34 3.69
CA SER A 228 -4.93 11.64 4.27
C SER A 228 -3.60 12.24 3.85
N PHE A 229 -2.84 12.69 4.83
CA PHE A 229 -1.40 12.92 4.67
C PHE A 229 -0.66 11.58 4.68
N GLY A 230 0.49 11.49 4.03
CA GLY A 230 1.25 10.23 3.97
C GLY A 230 0.76 9.32 2.86
N GLN A 231 1.44 9.32 1.72
CA GLN A 231 1.06 8.60 0.52
C GLN A 231 2.20 7.72 0.00
N GLY A 232 1.88 6.72 -0.82
CA GLY A 232 2.90 5.83 -1.38
C GLY A 232 3.96 6.55 -2.22
N CYS A 233 3.65 7.75 -2.74
CA CYS A 233 4.54 8.55 -3.57
C CYS A 233 5.41 9.51 -2.77
N GLU A 234 5.44 9.45 -1.44
CA GLU A 234 6.21 10.39 -0.63
C GLU A 234 7.09 9.69 0.41
N GLY A 235 7.85 10.49 1.16
CA GLY A 235 8.71 10.06 2.26
C GLY A 235 7.98 10.05 3.59
N GLU A 236 8.68 10.45 4.65
CA GLU A 236 8.09 10.50 5.98
C GLU A 236 7.38 11.86 6.20
N PRO A 237 6.04 11.89 6.30
CA PRO A 237 5.28 13.12 6.46
C PRO A 237 5.53 13.85 7.79
N LEU A 238 5.89 13.17 8.88
CA LEU A 238 6.18 13.83 10.16
C LEU A 238 7.36 14.81 10.08
N LEU A 239 8.28 14.63 9.12
CA LEU A 239 9.34 15.61 8.82
C LEU A 239 8.79 16.97 8.37
N ARG A 240 7.53 17.00 7.93
CA ARG A 240 6.78 18.20 7.50
C ARG A 240 5.65 18.55 8.48
N SER A 241 5.71 18.10 9.74
CA SER A 241 4.65 18.31 10.75
C SER A 241 4.23 19.76 10.96
N ILE A 242 5.12 20.75 10.81
CA ILE A 242 4.74 22.18 10.87
C ILE A 242 3.81 22.55 9.72
N THR A 243 4.12 22.09 8.50
CA THR A 243 3.29 22.32 7.31
C THR A 243 1.95 21.58 7.45
N ILE A 244 1.98 20.33 7.91
CA ILE A 244 0.77 19.53 8.15
C ILE A 244 -0.12 20.23 9.18
N ALA A 245 0.40 20.61 10.35
CA ALA A 245 -0.39 21.28 11.38
C ALA A 245 -1.06 22.56 10.87
N ARG A 246 -0.34 23.40 10.11
CA ARG A 246 -0.92 24.59 9.47
C ARG A 246 -2.01 24.26 8.46
N ALA A 247 -1.88 23.16 7.72
CA ALA A 247 -2.91 22.70 6.81
C ALA A 247 -4.15 22.21 7.59
N ILE A 248 -3.95 21.44 8.66
CA ILE A 248 -5.03 20.96 9.54
C ILE A 248 -5.78 22.14 10.15
N ASP A 249 -5.08 23.15 10.69
CA ASP A 249 -5.71 24.36 11.24
C ASP A 249 -6.58 25.07 10.19
N ALA A 250 -6.05 25.23 8.97
CA ALA A 250 -6.79 25.85 7.87
C ALA A 250 -8.03 25.02 7.46
N ILE A 251 -7.90 23.69 7.38
CA ILE A 251 -9.01 22.78 7.09
C ILE A 251 -10.08 22.90 8.18
N ARG A 252 -9.70 22.78 9.46
CA ARG A 252 -10.62 22.83 10.60
C ARG A 252 -11.28 24.19 10.80
N SER A 253 -10.65 25.27 10.35
CA SER A 253 -11.28 26.60 10.33
C SER A 253 -12.48 26.72 9.39
N ARG A 254 -12.58 25.82 8.40
CA ARG A 254 -13.62 25.85 7.36
C ARG A 254 -14.51 24.61 7.35
N MET A 255 -13.99 23.47 7.77
CA MET A 255 -14.66 22.18 7.78
C MET A 255 -14.79 21.65 9.21
N ALA A 256 -16.01 21.68 9.73
CA ALA A 256 -16.33 21.12 11.04
C ALA A 256 -16.43 19.58 11.05
N HIS A 257 -16.64 18.98 9.87
CA HIS A 257 -16.83 17.54 9.69
C HIS A 257 -15.76 16.96 8.73
N GLY A 258 -15.74 15.64 8.58
CA GLY A 258 -14.74 14.91 7.80
C GLY A 258 -13.52 14.48 8.62
N THR A 259 -12.90 13.38 8.22
CA THR A 259 -11.76 12.78 8.92
C THR A 259 -10.44 13.23 8.31
N ILE A 260 -9.53 13.71 9.14
CA ILE A 260 -8.14 13.98 8.76
C ILE A 260 -7.26 12.87 9.31
N ASN A 261 -6.66 12.10 8.40
CA ASN A 261 -5.78 10.98 8.70
C ASN A 261 -4.32 11.29 8.35
N LEU A 262 -3.39 10.65 9.05
CA LEU A 262 -1.96 10.69 8.77
C LEU A 262 -1.41 9.26 8.68
N ASN A 263 -0.91 8.86 7.51
CA ASN A 263 -0.10 7.66 7.36
C ASN A 263 1.38 8.02 7.62
N THR A 264 2.08 7.30 8.49
CA THR A 264 3.46 7.64 8.90
C THR A 264 4.24 6.38 9.31
N ASN A 265 5.57 6.43 9.32
CA ASN A 265 6.41 5.43 9.98
C ASN A 265 6.41 5.56 11.52
N GLY A 266 5.81 6.62 12.08
CA GLY A 266 5.70 6.85 13.53
C GLY A 266 6.99 7.31 14.21
N SER A 267 8.01 7.68 13.45
CA SER A 267 9.37 7.96 13.96
C SER A 267 9.53 9.21 14.84
N GLN A 268 8.52 10.09 14.92
CA GLN A 268 8.66 11.38 15.62
C GLN A 268 7.44 11.68 16.52
N PRO A 269 7.42 11.20 17.78
CA PRO A 269 6.32 11.43 18.72
C PRO A 269 5.97 12.91 18.91
N ASN A 270 6.98 13.79 19.02
CA ASN A 270 6.76 15.24 19.18
C ASN A 270 6.16 15.89 17.92
N ALA A 271 6.53 15.41 16.74
CA ALA A 271 5.97 15.88 15.47
C ALA A 271 4.52 15.41 15.31
N LEU A 272 4.22 14.17 15.72
CA LEU A 272 2.87 13.64 15.75
C LEU A 272 2.00 14.41 16.73
N LYS A 273 2.51 14.71 17.94
CA LYS A 273 1.82 15.54 18.94
C LYS A 273 1.37 16.87 18.34
N ARG A 274 2.23 17.53 17.57
CA ARG A 274 1.90 18.80 16.89
C ARG A 274 0.71 18.65 15.94
N CYS A 275 0.64 17.56 15.17
CA CYS A 275 -0.47 17.31 14.26
C CYS A 275 -1.76 16.99 15.04
N ILE A 276 -1.66 16.22 16.12
CA ILE A 276 -2.78 15.93 17.04
C ILE A 276 -3.34 17.21 17.64
N ASP A 277 -2.47 18.09 18.16
CA ASP A 277 -2.90 19.34 18.79
C ASP A 277 -3.58 20.30 17.80
N ALA A 278 -3.30 20.17 16.50
CA ALA A 278 -3.96 20.93 15.43
C ALA A 278 -5.35 20.37 15.03
N GLY A 279 -5.69 19.14 15.45
CA GLY A 279 -6.98 18.51 15.15
C GLY A 279 -6.92 17.31 14.18
N LEU A 280 -5.84 16.53 14.21
CA LEU A 280 -5.75 15.22 13.56
C LEU A 280 -6.68 14.19 14.24
N ASP A 281 -7.46 13.43 13.48
CA ASP A 281 -8.44 12.46 14.03
C ASP A 281 -7.95 11.01 14.01
N ALA A 282 -7.14 10.66 13.01
CA ALA A 282 -6.68 9.30 12.79
C ALA A 282 -5.21 9.24 12.40
N VAL A 283 -4.54 8.15 12.77
CA VAL A 283 -3.17 7.86 12.36
C VAL A 283 -3.01 6.40 11.98
N ARG A 284 -2.34 6.16 10.87
CA ARG A 284 -1.93 4.84 10.42
C ARG A 284 -0.41 4.74 10.51
N ILE A 285 0.08 3.88 11.39
CA ILE A 285 1.52 3.72 11.64
C ILE A 285 2.01 2.47 10.92
N SER A 286 3.00 2.64 10.04
CA SER A 286 3.60 1.53 9.30
C SER A 286 4.66 0.83 10.14
N LEU A 287 4.54 -0.49 10.28
CA LEU A 287 5.37 -1.31 11.15
C LEU A 287 5.43 -2.74 10.62
N ASN A 288 6.60 -3.21 10.19
CA ASN A 288 6.74 -4.56 9.63
C ASN A 288 6.89 -5.64 10.72
N SER A 289 7.31 -5.27 11.94
CA SER A 289 7.54 -6.20 13.03
C SER A 289 7.64 -5.49 14.38
N PHE A 290 7.08 -6.12 15.42
CA PHE A 290 7.28 -5.72 16.81
C PHE A 290 8.65 -6.15 17.39
N ARG A 291 9.49 -6.84 16.60
CA ARG A 291 10.80 -7.33 17.04
C ARG A 291 11.89 -6.34 16.58
N PRO A 292 12.64 -5.69 17.50
CA PRO A 292 13.59 -4.63 17.15
C PRO A 292 14.58 -4.99 16.03
N ARG A 293 15.15 -6.20 16.06
CA ARG A 293 16.10 -6.66 15.03
C ARG A 293 15.45 -6.81 13.65
N VAL A 294 14.20 -7.28 13.59
CA VAL A 294 13.46 -7.46 12.32
C VAL A 294 12.97 -6.12 11.79
N TYR A 295 12.55 -5.24 12.70
CA TYR A 295 12.19 -3.86 12.39
C TYR A 295 13.36 -3.10 11.76
N ALA A 296 14.50 -3.06 12.46
CA ALA A 296 15.68 -2.33 12.02
C ALA A 296 16.28 -2.90 10.73
N ALA A 297 16.19 -4.23 10.52
CA ALA A 297 16.65 -4.85 9.28
C ALA A 297 15.90 -4.32 8.06
N TYR A 298 14.58 -4.11 8.17
CA TYR A 298 13.75 -3.61 7.08
C TYR A 298 13.78 -2.08 6.96
N TYR A 299 13.37 -1.35 8.01
CA TYR A 299 13.21 0.12 7.96
C TYR A 299 14.53 0.87 7.92
N ARG A 300 15.62 0.28 8.46
CA ARG A 300 16.95 0.89 8.56
C ARG A 300 16.86 2.35 9.04
N PRO A 301 16.31 2.58 10.25
CA PRO A 301 15.92 3.90 10.70
C PRO A 301 17.12 4.85 10.83
N VAL A 302 16.89 6.14 10.62
CA VAL A 302 17.90 7.21 10.72
C VAL A 302 17.46 8.21 11.77
N GLY A 303 18.13 8.17 12.93
CA GLY A 303 17.86 9.10 14.03
C GLY A 303 16.57 8.81 14.81
N TYR A 304 16.06 7.57 14.76
CA TYR A 304 14.95 7.08 15.57
C TYR A 304 15.05 5.55 15.73
N ASP A 305 14.25 4.96 16.61
CA ASP A 305 14.14 3.50 16.77
C ASP A 305 12.69 3.01 16.95
N LEU A 306 12.53 1.73 17.31
CA LEU A 306 11.21 1.13 17.47
C LEU A 306 10.46 1.67 18.71
N ASP A 307 11.16 2.09 19.75
CA ASP A 307 10.54 2.64 20.95
C ASP A 307 9.91 4.00 20.66
N ASP A 308 10.53 4.83 19.80
CA ASP A 308 9.92 6.07 19.29
C ASP A 308 8.59 5.78 18.58
N VAL A 309 8.52 4.71 17.77
CA VAL A 309 7.29 4.30 17.09
C VAL A 309 6.22 3.90 18.10
N PHE A 310 6.59 3.15 19.14
CA PHE A 310 5.66 2.79 20.21
C PHE A 310 5.19 4.00 21.01
N ASP A 311 6.05 4.98 21.24
CA ASP A 311 5.65 6.23 21.90
C ASP A 311 4.66 7.03 21.06
N SER A 312 4.83 7.07 19.73
CA SER A 312 3.84 7.64 18.82
C SER A 312 2.49 6.92 18.90
N VAL A 313 2.49 5.57 18.93
CA VAL A 313 1.26 4.77 19.10
C VAL A 313 0.58 5.08 20.44
N ARG A 314 1.33 5.04 21.56
CA ARG A 314 0.82 5.32 22.90
C ARG A 314 0.24 6.73 22.99
N LEU A 315 0.93 7.72 22.43
CA LEU A 315 0.47 9.10 22.37
C LEU A 315 -0.87 9.20 21.63
N ALA A 316 -0.98 8.64 20.43
CA ALA A 316 -2.20 8.72 19.64
C ALA A 316 -3.40 8.07 20.37
N ILE A 317 -3.21 6.90 20.98
CA ILE A 317 -4.23 6.23 21.79
C ILE A 317 -4.63 7.09 22.99
N ALA A 318 -3.64 7.62 23.74
CA ALA A 318 -3.90 8.46 24.91
C ALA A 318 -4.63 9.76 24.57
N ARG A 319 -4.51 10.25 23.33
CA ARG A 319 -5.21 11.44 22.81
C ARG A 319 -6.54 11.10 22.13
N GLY A 320 -6.94 9.83 22.11
CA GLY A 320 -8.25 9.39 21.60
C GLY A 320 -8.35 9.27 20.08
N LEU A 321 -7.23 9.25 19.35
CA LEU A 321 -7.24 9.07 17.90
C LEU A 321 -7.60 7.63 17.52
N ARG A 322 -8.17 7.47 16.32
CA ARG A 322 -8.24 6.15 15.67
C ARG A 322 -6.84 5.75 15.23
N VAL A 323 -6.30 4.68 15.82
CA VAL A 323 -4.99 4.13 15.47
C VAL A 323 -5.14 2.86 14.65
N SER A 324 -4.49 2.82 13.50
CA SER A 324 -4.37 1.64 12.64
C SER A 324 -2.90 1.30 12.41
N LEU A 325 -2.60 0.03 12.17
CA LEU A 325 -1.26 -0.42 11.79
C LEU A 325 -1.26 -0.88 10.33
N ASN A 326 -0.19 -0.53 9.62
CA ASN A 326 0.11 -1.09 8.31
C ASN A 326 1.28 -2.06 8.46
N LEU A 327 1.02 -3.36 8.30
CA LEU A 327 1.97 -4.47 8.56
C LEU A 327 2.62 -4.99 7.27
#